data_AF-X1A4V4-F1
#
_entry.id   AF-X1A4V4-F1
#
_cell.length_a   1.000
_cell.length_b   1.000
_cell.length_c   1.000
_cell.angle_alpha   90.00
_cell.angle_beta   90.00
_cell.angle_gamma   90.00
#
_symmetry.space_group_name_H-M   'P 1'
#
loop_
_entity.id
_entity.type
_entity.pdbx_description
1 polymer ?
#
loop_
_entity_poly.entity_id
_entity_poly.type
_entity_poly.pdbx_seq_one_letter_code
_entity_poly.pdbx_strand_id
1 'polypeptide(L)'
;CTAILRENNYSKRDEDLKMGDYKKIDKSHYLSQYEVQIPNWIGNLSPLTPFSSWASGNSLAWYQTYNQTKHDRHKNFEKAQFGSLIEAVCGLAALIASQFWKCDFASSGTCLEISSCSQNDGFESSIGGFFRIKYPSLIEPSKQYNFDYEDIDFTKDIFQKNVYT
;
A
#
# COMPACT_ATOMS: atom_id res chain seq x y z
N CYS A 1 -7.71 -1.62 -5.09
CA CYS A 1 -7.86 -2.66 -4.05
C CYS A 1 -8.86 -3.75 -4.41
N THR A 2 -9.99 -3.44 -5.06
CA THR A 2 -11.00 -4.45 -5.46
C THR A 2 -10.41 -5.59 -6.28
N ALA A 3 -9.50 -5.28 -7.21
CA ALA A 3 -8.76 -6.29 -7.97
C ALA A 3 -8.06 -7.31 -7.05
N ILE A 4 -7.36 -6.88 -5.98
CA ILE A 4 -6.71 -7.81 -5.03
C ILE A 4 -7.73 -8.81 -4.46
N LEU A 5 -8.89 -8.34 -4.00
CA LEU A 5 -9.91 -9.21 -3.43
C LEU A 5 -10.47 -10.19 -4.49
N ARG A 6 -10.70 -9.70 -5.70
CA ARG A 6 -11.23 -10.50 -6.82
C ARG A 6 -10.26 -11.59 -7.26
N GLU A 7 -8.98 -11.28 -7.44
CA GLU A 7 -7.95 -12.26 -7.82
C GLU A 7 -7.78 -13.37 -6.75
N ASN A 8 -8.10 -13.04 -5.50
CA ASN A 8 -8.10 -13.99 -4.38
C ASN A 8 -9.47 -14.66 -4.13
N ASN A 9 -10.40 -14.60 -5.09
CA ASN A 9 -11.74 -15.21 -5.03
C ASN A 9 -12.57 -14.80 -3.82
N TYR A 10 -12.45 -13.53 -3.41
CA TYR A 10 -13.32 -13.01 -2.36
C TYR A 10 -14.79 -13.03 -2.83
N SER A 11 -15.67 -13.64 -2.04
CA SER A 11 -17.01 -14.05 -2.48
C SER A 11 -18.05 -12.92 -2.56
N LYS A 12 -17.78 -11.77 -1.93
CA LYS A 12 -18.71 -10.64 -1.96
C LYS A 12 -18.66 -9.93 -3.31
N ARG A 13 -19.84 -9.49 -3.77
CA ARG A 13 -19.96 -8.67 -4.98
C ARG A 13 -19.36 -7.29 -4.73
N ASP A 14 -18.80 -6.69 -5.78
CA ASP A 14 -18.09 -5.41 -5.70
C ASP A 14 -18.94 -4.28 -5.06
N GLU A 15 -20.23 -4.25 -5.36
CA GLU A 15 -21.21 -3.29 -4.81
C GLU A 15 -21.47 -3.44 -3.32
N ASP A 16 -21.24 -4.63 -2.77
CA ASP A 16 -21.47 -4.95 -1.36
C ASP A 16 -20.19 -4.77 -0.51
N LEU A 17 -19.06 -4.44 -1.14
CA LEU A 17 -17.78 -4.26 -0.46
C LEU A 17 -17.77 -3.01 0.41
N LYS A 18 -17.40 -3.22 1.68
CA LYS A 18 -17.24 -2.15 2.67
C LYS A 18 -15.77 -2.00 3.04
N MET A 19 -15.42 -0.91 3.71
CA MET A 19 -14.04 -0.68 4.17
C MET A 19 -13.53 -1.81 5.10
N GLY A 20 -14.43 -2.47 5.83
CA GLY A 20 -14.07 -3.66 6.61
C GLY A 20 -13.56 -4.83 5.78
N ASP A 21 -14.02 -4.96 4.52
CA ASP A 21 -13.53 -5.99 3.60
C ASP A 21 -12.13 -5.64 3.09
N TYR A 22 -11.90 -4.38 2.71
CA TYR A 22 -10.59 -3.92 2.25
C TYR A 22 -9.51 -4.00 3.34
N LYS A 23 -9.87 -3.82 4.62
CA LYS A 23 -8.95 -4.04 5.74
C LYS A 23 -8.33 -5.44 5.73
N LYS A 24 -9.04 -6.46 5.22
CA LYS A 24 -8.50 -7.84 5.18
C LYS A 24 -7.25 -7.98 4.30
N ILE A 25 -7.05 -7.06 3.34
CA ILE A 25 -5.87 -7.01 2.48
C ILE A 25 -4.59 -6.82 3.31
N ASP A 26 -4.68 -6.21 4.49
CA ASP A 26 -3.57 -6.05 5.42
C ASP A 26 -2.89 -7.39 5.78
N LYS A 27 -3.66 -8.48 5.80
CA LYS A 27 -3.16 -9.84 6.10
C LYS A 27 -2.11 -10.33 5.10
N SER A 28 -2.22 -9.93 3.83
CA SER A 28 -1.35 -10.41 2.74
C SER A 28 -0.36 -9.35 2.26
N HIS A 29 -0.73 -8.06 2.38
CA HIS A 29 0.07 -6.95 1.88
C HIS A 29 0.76 -6.16 2.99
N TYR A 30 0.53 -6.51 4.28
CA TYR A 30 1.19 -5.90 5.44
C TYR A 30 1.13 -4.36 5.48
N LEU A 31 0.06 -3.78 4.93
CA LEU A 31 -0.08 -2.34 4.70
C LEU A 31 0.12 -1.51 5.97
N SER A 32 -0.32 -2.02 7.12
CA SER A 32 -0.19 -1.38 8.42
C SER A 32 1.27 -1.20 8.88
N GLN A 33 2.21 -1.91 8.26
CA GLN A 33 3.64 -1.88 8.60
C GLN A 33 4.45 -0.95 7.69
N TYR A 34 3.85 -0.36 6.65
CA TYR A 34 4.54 0.57 5.77
C TYR A 34 4.68 1.94 6.42
N GLU A 35 5.88 2.51 6.32
CA GLU A 35 6.11 3.94 6.58
C GLU A 35 6.43 4.64 5.27
N VAL A 36 5.85 5.83 5.07
CA VAL A 36 6.06 6.65 3.88
C VAL A 36 6.61 8.01 4.29
N GLN A 37 7.73 8.39 3.69
CA GLN A 37 8.40 9.65 3.91
C GLN A 37 8.32 10.52 2.66
N ILE A 38 8.03 11.80 2.85
CA ILE A 38 8.12 12.82 1.80
C ILE A 38 9.55 13.36 1.79
N PRO A 39 10.30 13.27 0.68
CA PRO A 39 11.65 13.81 0.58
C PRO A 39 11.67 15.30 0.93
N ASN A 40 12.70 15.71 1.71
CA ASN A 40 12.92 17.11 2.10
C ASN A 40 11.77 17.77 2.88
N TRP A 41 10.88 16.97 3.49
CA TRP A 41 9.80 17.51 4.31
C TRP A 41 10.35 18.10 5.62
N ILE A 42 10.06 19.37 5.87
CA ILE A 42 10.40 20.05 7.12
C ILE A 42 9.11 20.22 7.93
N GLY A 43 8.89 19.33 8.90
CA GLY A 43 7.75 19.37 9.80
C GLY A 43 7.46 18.01 10.44
N ASN A 44 6.43 17.97 11.29
CA ASN A 44 6.14 16.80 12.14
C ASN A 44 5.21 15.77 11.51
N LEU A 45 4.84 15.96 10.23
CA LEU A 45 3.89 15.11 9.52
C LEU A 45 4.54 13.90 8.84
N SER A 46 5.87 13.76 8.82
CA SER A 46 6.57 12.67 8.11
C SER A 46 7.61 12.03 9.05
N PRO A 47 7.80 10.70 9.07
CA PRO A 47 7.13 9.70 8.22
C PRO A 47 5.67 9.41 8.62
N LEU A 48 4.87 8.98 7.66
CA LEU A 48 3.46 8.63 7.83
C LEU A 48 3.26 7.11 7.82
N THR A 49 2.32 6.64 8.63
CA THR A 49 1.86 5.23 8.64
C THR A 49 0.38 5.16 8.27
N PRO A 50 0.04 5.35 6.97
CA PRO A 50 -1.34 5.61 6.52
C PRO A 50 -2.34 4.49 6.81
N PHE A 51 -1.86 3.27 7.07
CA PHE A 51 -2.67 2.10 7.40
C PHE A 51 -2.45 1.55 8.81
N SER A 52 -1.63 2.19 9.67
CA SER A 52 -1.27 1.65 11.00
C SER A 52 -2.48 1.24 11.84
N SER A 53 -3.57 2.02 11.77
CA SER A 53 -4.81 1.74 12.49
C SER A 53 -5.47 0.40 12.11
N TRP A 54 -5.15 -0.18 10.95
CA TRP A 54 -5.66 -1.50 10.56
C TRP A 54 -5.10 -2.63 11.42
N ALA A 55 -3.87 -2.51 11.93
CA ALA A 55 -3.27 -3.49 12.84
C ALA A 55 -4.10 -3.69 14.12
N SER A 56 -4.75 -2.62 14.60
CA SER A 56 -5.63 -2.66 15.78
C SER A 56 -7.11 -2.87 15.42
N GLY A 57 -7.42 -3.18 14.17
CA GLY A 57 -8.81 -3.35 13.73
C GLY A 57 -9.60 -2.05 13.62
N ASN A 58 -8.97 -0.87 13.66
CA ASN A 58 -9.62 0.44 13.63
C ASN A 58 -9.80 1.00 12.21
N SER A 59 -10.68 1.99 12.05
CA SER A 59 -10.85 2.70 10.77
C SER A 59 -9.71 3.69 10.51
N LEU A 60 -9.43 4.00 9.25
CA LEU A 60 -8.43 5.01 8.89
C LEU A 60 -9.03 6.41 8.98
N ALA A 61 -8.37 7.32 9.70
CA ALA A 61 -8.84 8.69 9.89
C ALA A 61 -9.01 9.43 8.55
N TRP A 62 -7.98 9.42 7.69
CA TRP A 62 -8.04 10.06 6.37
C TRP A 62 -9.19 9.54 5.50
N TYR A 63 -9.51 8.24 5.58
CA TYR A 63 -10.60 7.66 4.81
C TYR A 63 -11.97 8.07 5.36
N GLN A 64 -12.12 8.14 6.70
CA GLN A 64 -13.34 8.63 7.33
C GLN A 64 -13.59 10.10 6.96
N THR A 65 -12.56 10.93 7.00
CA THR A 65 -12.60 12.32 6.55
C THR A 65 -13.04 12.41 5.08
N TYR A 66 -12.38 11.67 4.18
CA TYR A 66 -12.77 11.59 2.78
C TYR A 66 -14.24 11.17 2.59
N ASN A 67 -14.68 10.12 3.29
CA ASN A 67 -16.04 9.62 3.21
C ASN A 67 -17.07 10.63 3.73
N GLN A 68 -16.78 11.39 4.78
CA GLN A 68 -17.69 12.41 5.29
C GLN A 68 -17.79 13.57 4.28
N THR A 69 -16.66 14.07 3.77
CA THR A 69 -16.64 15.17 2.80
C THR A 69 -17.27 14.78 1.47
N LYS A 70 -17.11 13.53 0.99
CA LYS A 70 -17.72 13.09 -0.28
C LYS A 70 -19.25 13.00 -0.21
N HIS A 71 -19.80 12.63 0.96
CA HIS A 71 -21.25 12.43 1.14
C HIS A 71 -21.98 13.72 1.54
N ASP A 72 -21.34 14.60 2.31
CA ASP A 72 -21.92 15.91 2.68
C ASP A 72 -20.81 16.96 2.68
N ARG A 73 -20.49 17.44 1.47
CA ARG A 73 -19.44 18.46 1.27
C ARG A 73 -19.81 19.78 1.94
N HIS A 74 -21.08 20.17 1.95
CA HIS A 74 -21.51 21.46 2.49
C HIS A 74 -21.23 21.56 4.01
N LYS A 75 -21.36 20.46 4.75
CA LYS A 75 -21.13 20.43 6.20
C LYS A 75 -19.76 19.95 6.64
N ASN A 76 -18.98 19.32 5.76
CA ASN A 76 -17.73 18.65 6.12
C ASN A 76 -16.54 19.11 5.25
N PHE A 77 -16.65 20.26 4.57
CA PHE A 77 -15.55 20.79 3.76
C PHE A 77 -14.35 21.17 4.63
N GLU A 78 -14.60 21.65 5.86
CA GLU A 78 -13.58 22.02 6.84
C GLU A 78 -12.70 20.84 7.28
N LYS A 79 -13.18 19.60 7.09
CA LYS A 79 -12.40 18.38 7.34
C LYS A 79 -11.45 18.04 6.20
N ALA A 80 -11.63 18.61 5.01
CA ALA A 80 -10.76 18.38 3.85
C ALA A 80 -9.43 19.14 3.96
N GLN A 81 -8.61 18.73 4.93
CA GLN A 81 -7.35 19.37 5.26
C GLN A 81 -6.18 18.80 4.46
N PHE A 82 -5.13 19.60 4.31
CA PHE A 82 -3.89 19.19 3.64
C PHE A 82 -3.28 17.92 4.27
N GLY A 83 -3.34 17.77 5.60
CA GLY A 83 -2.89 16.55 6.29
C GLY A 83 -3.61 15.30 5.82
N SER A 84 -4.93 15.33 5.69
CA SER A 84 -5.72 14.18 5.19
C SER A 84 -5.42 13.87 3.72
N LEU A 85 -5.13 14.89 2.90
CA LEU A 85 -4.67 14.68 1.53
C LEU A 85 -3.31 13.96 1.51
N ILE A 86 -2.36 14.42 2.31
CA ILE A 86 -1.02 13.82 2.39
C ILE A 86 -1.09 12.38 2.90
N GLU A 87 -1.88 12.09 3.93
CA GLU A 87 -2.12 10.72 4.41
C GLU A 87 -2.71 9.83 3.32
N ALA A 88 -3.70 10.31 2.56
CA ALA A 88 -4.32 9.55 1.47
C ALA A 88 -3.33 9.26 0.33
N VAL A 89 -2.52 10.24 -0.07
CA VAL A 89 -1.49 10.06 -1.12
C VAL A 89 -0.39 9.11 -0.66
N CYS A 90 0.07 9.23 0.59
CA CYS A 90 1.02 8.27 1.17
C CYS A 90 0.41 6.88 1.27
N GLY A 91 -0.88 6.76 1.58
CA GLY A 91 -1.61 5.49 1.53
C GLY A 91 -1.63 4.87 0.14
N LEU A 92 -1.82 5.67 -0.91
CA LEU A 92 -1.71 5.20 -2.28
C LEU A 92 -0.28 4.71 -2.61
N ALA A 93 0.75 5.45 -2.19
CA ALA A 93 2.14 5.05 -2.40
C ALA A 93 2.47 3.71 -1.72
N ALA A 94 2.06 3.53 -0.46
CA ALA A 94 2.22 2.27 0.27
C ALA A 94 1.46 1.11 -0.41
N LEU A 95 0.24 1.35 -0.89
CA LEU A 95 -0.55 0.34 -1.60
C LEU A 95 0.11 -0.11 -2.91
N ILE A 96 0.60 0.84 -3.72
CA ILE A 96 1.28 0.52 -4.97
C ILE A 96 2.56 -0.27 -4.69
N ALA A 97 3.37 0.18 -3.72
CA ALA A 97 4.58 -0.53 -3.31
C ALA A 97 4.30 -1.93 -2.76
N SER A 98 3.15 -2.14 -2.09
CA SER A 98 2.75 -3.46 -1.60
C SER A 98 2.38 -4.45 -2.71
N GLN A 99 1.96 -3.96 -3.88
CA GLN A 99 1.60 -4.82 -5.02
C GLN A 99 2.77 -5.05 -5.97
N PHE A 100 3.56 -4.01 -6.22
CA PHE A 100 4.56 -4.01 -7.29
C PHE A 100 5.99 -3.83 -6.79
N TRP A 101 6.19 -3.78 -5.47
CA TRP A 101 7.50 -3.57 -4.86
C TRP A 101 8.18 -2.31 -5.41
N LYS A 102 9.30 -2.49 -6.11
CA LYS A 102 10.12 -1.46 -6.75
C LYS A 102 10.00 -1.48 -8.28
N CYS A 103 9.14 -2.31 -8.85
CA CYS A 103 8.95 -2.39 -10.29
C CYS A 103 8.14 -1.17 -10.75
N ASP A 104 8.81 -0.22 -11.40
CA ASP A 104 8.13 0.88 -12.08
C ASP A 104 7.55 0.43 -13.43
N PHE A 105 6.70 1.30 -13.99
CA PHE A 105 6.07 1.08 -15.30
C PHE A 105 6.60 2.07 -16.35
N ALA A 106 7.82 2.57 -16.16
CA ALA A 106 8.41 3.51 -17.09
C ALA A 106 8.69 2.79 -18.42
N SER A 107 8.37 3.44 -19.55
CA SER A 107 8.69 2.91 -20.88
C SER A 107 10.17 3.05 -21.24
N SER A 108 10.96 3.71 -20.39
CA SER A 108 12.40 3.87 -20.56
C SER A 108 13.12 2.56 -20.23
N GLY A 109 14.23 2.30 -20.92
CA GLY A 109 15.08 1.15 -20.60
C GLY A 109 15.64 1.22 -19.18
N THR A 110 15.95 0.06 -18.60
CA THR A 110 16.62 -0.06 -17.30
C THR A 110 17.98 0.66 -17.34
N CYS A 111 18.18 1.66 -16.48
CA CYS A 111 19.46 2.33 -16.30
C CYS A 111 20.16 1.85 -15.03
N LEU A 112 21.49 1.87 -15.04
CA LEU A 112 22.29 1.67 -13.83
C LEU A 112 22.68 3.05 -13.29
N GLU A 113 22.25 3.35 -12.07
CA GLU A 113 22.66 4.53 -11.32
C GLU A 113 23.56 4.12 -10.15
N ILE A 114 24.70 4.80 -9.99
CA ILE A 114 25.55 4.69 -8.80
C ILE A 114 25.51 6.03 -8.11
N SER A 115 24.82 6.11 -6.97
CA SER A 115 24.79 7.31 -6.12
C SER A 115 25.35 6.99 -4.73
N SER A 116 26.15 7.91 -4.20
CA SER A 116 26.80 7.79 -2.88
C SER A 116 25.98 8.41 -1.74
N CYS A 117 24.78 8.91 -2.03
CA CYS A 117 23.97 9.69 -1.10
C CYS A 117 22.80 8.89 -0.49
N SER A 118 22.93 7.57 -0.33
CA SER A 118 21.91 6.78 0.37
C SER A 118 21.96 7.10 1.87
N GLN A 119 20.90 7.72 2.39
CA GLN A 119 20.71 7.88 3.82
C GLN A 119 20.47 6.47 4.42
N ASN A 120 21.28 6.07 5.41
CA ASN A 120 21.13 4.78 6.09
C ASN A 120 20.01 4.83 7.15
N ASP A 121 18.80 5.19 6.71
CA ASP A 121 17.61 5.38 7.55
C ASP A 121 16.54 4.29 7.33
N GLY A 122 16.84 3.31 6.46
CA GLY A 122 15.95 2.22 6.09
C GLY A 122 14.84 2.62 5.10
N PHE A 123 14.84 3.85 4.59
CA PHE A 123 13.88 4.31 3.58
C PHE A 123 14.49 4.22 2.18
N GLU A 124 13.73 3.66 1.26
CA GLU A 124 14.14 3.48 -0.14
C GLU A 124 13.23 4.29 -1.06
N SER A 125 13.69 4.63 -2.27
CA SER A 125 12.88 5.33 -3.25
C SER A 125 11.66 4.49 -3.66
N SER A 126 10.46 5.09 -3.65
CA SER A 126 9.24 4.47 -4.15
C SER A 126 9.15 4.50 -5.67
N ILE A 127 8.19 3.76 -6.24
CA ILE A 127 7.87 3.81 -7.68
C ILE A 127 7.63 5.26 -8.11
N GLY A 128 8.39 5.70 -9.13
CA GLY A 128 8.37 7.07 -9.65
C GLY A 128 9.22 8.10 -8.87
N GLY A 129 9.84 7.71 -7.75
CA GLY A 129 10.82 8.55 -7.04
C GLY A 129 10.26 9.75 -6.26
N PHE A 130 8.93 9.86 -6.13
CA PHE A 130 8.29 10.99 -5.43
C PHE A 130 8.27 10.84 -3.91
N PHE A 131 8.21 9.60 -3.41
CA PHE A 131 8.20 9.28 -1.98
C PHE A 131 9.33 8.32 -1.64
N ARG A 132 9.68 8.25 -0.35
CA ARG A 132 10.52 7.17 0.17
C ARG A 132 9.68 6.25 1.04
N ILE A 133 9.92 4.95 0.96
CA ILE A 133 9.15 3.92 1.64
C ILE A 133 10.08 3.07 2.49
N LYS A 134 9.69 2.82 3.73
CA LYS A 134 10.26 1.75 4.54
C LYS A 134 9.31 0.56 4.48
N TYR A 135 9.83 -0.56 3.97
CA TYR A 135 9.07 -1.79 3.79
C TYR A 135 8.94 -2.59 5.10
N PRO A 136 7.92 -3.46 5.21
CA PRO A 136 7.80 -4.40 6.31
C PRO A 136 9.07 -5.24 6.49
N SER A 137 9.63 -5.28 7.69
CA SER A 137 10.97 -5.85 7.94
C SER A 137 10.98 -7.33 8.38
N LEU A 138 9.82 -7.98 8.54
CA LEU A 138 9.71 -9.32 9.14
C LEU A 138 8.58 -10.16 8.55
N ILE A 139 8.61 -10.42 7.24
CA ILE A 139 7.70 -11.39 6.62
C ILE A 139 8.29 -12.78 6.83
N GLU A 140 7.59 -13.66 7.58
CA GLU A 140 8.02 -15.04 7.77
C GLU A 140 8.33 -15.71 6.42
N PRO A 141 9.44 -16.46 6.28
CA PRO A 141 9.77 -17.14 5.02
C PRO A 141 8.66 -18.07 4.52
N SER A 142 7.87 -18.66 5.42
CA SER A 142 6.71 -19.50 5.12
C SER A 142 5.57 -18.75 4.41
N LYS A 143 5.54 -17.42 4.51
CA LYS A 143 4.55 -16.53 3.87
C LYS A 143 5.05 -15.95 2.55
N GLN A 144 6.34 -16.11 2.27
CA GLN A 144 6.93 -15.66 1.02
C GLN A 144 6.64 -16.72 -0.06
N TYR A 145 6.36 -16.25 -1.27
CA TYR A 145 6.33 -17.14 -2.41
C TYR A 145 7.73 -17.69 -2.66
N ASN A 146 7.85 -19.01 -2.79
CA ASN A 146 9.02 -19.65 -3.37
C ASN A 146 8.66 -20.12 -4.78
N PHE A 147 9.54 -19.88 -5.74
CA PHE A 147 9.34 -20.30 -7.13
C PHE A 147 10.62 -20.98 -7.63
N ASP A 148 10.52 -22.25 -7.96
CA ASP A 148 11.53 -22.94 -8.75
C ASP A 148 11.10 -22.93 -10.22
N TYR A 149 12.01 -22.57 -11.11
CA TYR A 149 11.71 -22.44 -12.56
C TYR A 149 11.16 -23.74 -13.15
N GLU A 150 11.62 -24.88 -12.64
CA GLU A 150 11.19 -26.21 -13.09
C GLU A 150 9.71 -26.51 -12.74
N ASP A 151 9.14 -25.82 -11.76
CA ASP A 151 7.75 -25.99 -11.32
C ASP A 151 6.76 -25.14 -12.15
N ILE A 152 7.24 -24.32 -13.08
CA ILE A 152 6.40 -23.43 -13.90
C ILE A 152 5.69 -24.25 -14.98
N ASP A 153 4.48 -24.68 -14.66
CA ASP A 153 3.53 -25.25 -15.61
C ASP A 153 2.63 -24.14 -16.17
N PHE A 154 2.92 -23.67 -17.39
CA PHE A 154 2.12 -22.64 -18.06
C PHE A 154 0.67 -23.05 -18.35
N THR A 155 0.30 -24.31 -18.14
CA THR A 155 -1.08 -24.80 -18.30
C THR A 155 -1.89 -24.74 -17.01
N LYS A 156 -1.26 -24.47 -15.87
CA LYS A 156 -1.90 -24.42 -14.55
C LYS A 156 -1.76 -23.05 -13.91
N ASP A 157 -2.74 -22.71 -13.08
CA ASP A 157 -2.68 -21.53 -12.20
C ASP A 157 -1.67 -21.82 -11.07
N ILE A 158 -0.49 -21.22 -11.18
CA ILE A 158 0.61 -21.38 -10.21
C ILE A 158 0.52 -20.40 -9.03
N PHE A 159 -0.45 -19.47 -9.04
CA PHE A 159 -0.58 -18.46 -7.99
C PHE A 159 -1.40 -19.00 -6.80
N GLN A 160 -0.89 -18.76 -5.59
CA GLN A 160 -1.57 -19.16 -4.36
C GLN A 160 -2.63 -18.11 -3.98
N LYS A 161 -3.81 -18.57 -3.56
CA LYS A 161 -4.91 -17.68 -3.19
C LYS A 161 -4.89 -17.44 -1.69
N ASN A 162 -4.95 -16.17 -1.27
CA ASN A 162 -5.09 -15.79 0.12
C ASN A 162 -6.54 -15.88 0.56
N VAL A 163 -6.78 -16.59 1.66
CA VAL A 163 -8.13 -16.75 2.22
C VAL A 163 -8.47 -15.56 3.13
N TYR A 164 -9.36 -14.69 2.67
CA TYR A 164 -9.84 -13.53 3.43
C TYR A 164 -11.10 -13.85 4.24
N THR A 165 -10.99 -14.58 5.35
CA THR A 165 -12.08 -14.75 6.33
C THR A 165 -12.37 -13.46 7.07
#